data_AF-A0A183N5X8-F1
#
_entry.id   AF-A0A183N5X8-F1
#
_cell.length_a   1.000
_cell.length_b   1.000
_cell.length_c   1.000
_cell.angle_alpha   90.00
_cell.angle_beta   90.00
_cell.angle_gamma   90.00
#
_symmetry.space_group_name_H-M   'P 1'
#
loop_
_entity.id
_entity.type
_entity.pdbx_description
1 polymer ?
#
loop_
_entity_poly.entity_id
_entity_poly.type
_entity_poly.pdbx_seq_one_letter_code
_entity_poly.pdbx_strand_id
1 'polypeptide(L)'
;MKMKFKKHWTMGRTISQKFNTAFLQDTNKLNKFNIALSNKFQVFHDLLNGEGTTVESNRKGIKEAITSTCHEVLGHKKHHHKK
;
A
#
# COMPACT_ATOMS: atom_id res chain seq x y z
N MET A 1 14.76 -11.15 29.11
CA MET A 1 14.35 -11.65 27.77
C MET A 1 14.39 -10.52 26.73
N LYS A 2 15.58 -10.06 26.31
CA LYS A 2 15.79 -8.90 25.40
C LYS A 2 16.29 -9.31 24.00
N MET A 3 16.88 -10.50 23.87
CA MET A 3 17.52 -10.97 22.64
C MET A 3 16.54 -11.42 21.54
N LYS A 4 15.33 -11.85 21.92
CA LYS A 4 14.33 -12.40 20.98
C LYS A 4 13.77 -11.31 20.06
N PHE A 5 13.47 -10.12 20.60
CA PHE A 5 12.96 -8.99 19.82
C PHE A 5 13.90 -8.49 18.71
N LYS A 6 15.23 -8.44 18.97
CA LYS A 6 16.21 -8.08 17.94
C LYS A 6 16.18 -9.06 16.75
N LYS A 7 16.03 -10.36 17.01
CA LYS A 7 15.93 -11.37 15.93
C LYS A 7 14.69 -11.16 15.06
N HIS A 8 13.53 -10.88 15.67
CA HIS A 8 12.29 -10.64 14.92
C HIS A 8 12.36 -9.34 14.09
N TRP A 9 12.92 -8.27 14.65
CA TRP A 9 13.11 -6.99 13.94
C TRP A 9 14.06 -7.13 12.74
N THR A 10 15.20 -7.82 12.94
CA THR A 10 16.15 -8.10 11.85
C THR A 10 15.50 -8.98 10.78
N MET A 11 14.74 -10.00 11.18
CA MET A 11 14.00 -10.86 10.26
C MET A 11 12.99 -10.07 9.43
N GLY A 12 12.20 -9.20 10.05
CA GLY A 12 11.24 -8.33 9.37
C GLY A 12 11.91 -7.40 8.36
N ARG A 13 13.08 -6.84 8.71
CA ARG A 13 13.89 -6.01 7.80
C ARG A 13 14.39 -6.80 6.59
N THR A 14 14.87 -8.03 6.79
CA THR A 14 15.33 -8.91 5.71
C THR A 14 14.19 -9.32 4.78
N ILE A 15 13.02 -9.66 5.33
CA ILE A 15 11.83 -10.00 4.54
C ILE A 15 11.36 -8.80 3.73
N SER A 16 11.33 -7.61 4.34
CA SER A 16 10.93 -6.37 3.66
C SER A 16 11.92 -6.00 2.54
N GLN A 17 13.23 -6.14 2.77
CA GLN A 17 14.24 -5.97 1.72
C GLN A 17 14.05 -6.95 0.56
N LYS A 18 13.88 -8.25 0.85
CA LYS A 18 13.63 -9.26 -0.21
C LYS A 18 12.36 -8.97 -1.00
N PHE A 19 11.29 -8.57 -0.31
CA PHE A 19 10.03 -8.19 -0.94
C PHE A 19 10.22 -7.00 -1.88
N ASN A 20 10.88 -5.93 -1.42
CA ASN A 20 11.16 -4.76 -2.24
C ASN A 20 12.04 -5.11 -3.44
N THR A 21 13.07 -5.95 -3.27
CA THR A 21 13.93 -6.37 -4.40
C THR A 21 13.16 -7.20 -5.43
N ALA A 22 12.34 -8.18 -5.00
CA ALA A 22 11.54 -8.99 -5.92
C ALA A 22 10.46 -8.16 -6.64
N PHE A 23 9.87 -7.20 -5.95
CA PHE A 23 8.87 -6.29 -6.52
C PHE A 23 9.48 -5.32 -7.54
N LEU A 24 10.72 -4.87 -7.31
CA LEU A 24 11.46 -3.99 -8.23
C LEU A 24 12.04 -4.72 -9.45
N GLN A 25 12.34 -6.02 -9.33
CA GLN A 25 12.87 -6.83 -10.45
C GLN A 25 11.85 -7.01 -11.58
N ASP A 26 10.56 -7.00 -11.28
CA ASP A 26 9.51 -7.03 -12.29
C ASP A 26 9.18 -5.60 -12.75
N THR A 27 10.09 -5.00 -13.51
CA THR A 27 10.02 -3.60 -13.96
C THR A 27 8.72 -3.29 -14.71
N ASN A 28 8.20 -4.26 -15.47
CA ASN A 28 6.94 -4.13 -16.19
C ASN A 28 5.72 -4.10 -15.25
N LYS A 29 5.69 -4.97 -14.24
CA LYS A 29 4.63 -4.99 -13.23
C LYS A 29 4.69 -3.76 -12.32
N LEU A 30 5.90 -3.31 -11.95
CA LEU A 30 6.12 -2.10 -11.18
C LEU A 30 5.64 -0.86 -11.93
N ASN A 31 5.95 -0.75 -13.23
CA ASN A 31 5.50 0.38 -14.04
C ASN A 31 3.97 0.42 -14.16
N LYS A 32 3.33 -0.74 -14.38
CA LYS A 32 1.87 -0.86 -14.38
C LYS A 32 1.26 -0.47 -13.02
N PHE A 33 1.87 -0.88 -11.92
CA PHE A 33 1.44 -0.50 -10.58
C PHE A 33 1.54 1.01 -10.36
N ASN A 34 2.69 1.62 -10.73
CA ASN A 34 2.90 3.06 -10.62
C ASN A 34 1.89 3.84 -11.46
N ILE A 35 1.61 3.43 -12.70
CA ILE A 35 0.61 4.11 -13.54
C ILE A 35 -0.79 4.01 -12.91
N ALA A 36 -1.20 2.82 -12.46
CA ALA A 36 -2.50 2.64 -11.83
C ALA A 36 -2.64 3.45 -10.53
N LEU A 37 -1.57 3.51 -9.73
CA LEU A 37 -1.52 4.28 -8.50
C LEU A 37 -1.60 5.78 -8.79
N SER A 38 -0.77 6.28 -9.70
CA SER A 38 -0.75 7.70 -10.10
C SER A 38 -2.09 8.15 -10.68
N ASN A 39 -2.72 7.35 -11.55
CA ASN A 39 -4.03 7.66 -12.10
C ASN A 39 -5.11 7.77 -11.01
N LYS A 40 -5.11 6.85 -10.05
CA LYS A 40 -6.04 6.94 -8.91
C LYS A 40 -5.76 8.17 -8.03
N PHE A 41 -4.50 8.46 -7.74
CA PHE A 41 -4.11 9.65 -6.97
C PHE A 41 -4.51 10.95 -7.67
N GLN A 42 -4.41 11.02 -8.99
CA GLN A 42 -4.86 12.16 -9.77
C GLN A 42 -6.36 12.39 -9.57
N VAL A 43 -7.18 11.34 -9.73
CA VAL A 43 -8.63 11.41 -9.48
C VAL A 43 -8.95 11.87 -8.06
N PHE A 44 -8.18 11.40 -7.06
CA PHE A 44 -8.34 11.87 -5.68
C PHE A 44 -7.95 13.34 -5.49
N HIS A 45 -6.88 13.79 -6.13
CA HIS A 45 -6.43 15.17 -6.07
C HIS A 45 -7.44 16.13 -6.73
N ASP A 46 -8.03 15.72 -7.86
CA ASP A 46 -9.07 16.48 -8.54
C ASP A 46 -10.36 16.55 -7.71
N LEU A 47 -10.72 15.44 -7.05
CA LEU A 47 -11.82 15.40 -6.08
C LEU A 47 -11.58 16.34 -4.88
N LEU A 48 -10.36 16.37 -4.34
CA LEU A 48 -9.99 17.27 -3.23
C LEU A 48 -10.05 18.75 -3.59
N ASN A 49 -9.61 19.09 -4.80
CA ASN A 49 -9.56 20.49 -5.23
C ASN A 49 -10.92 21.00 -5.71
N GLY A 50 -11.82 20.10 -6.14
CA GLY A 50 -13.19 20.46 -6.53
C GLY A 50 -14.16 20.62 -5.37
N GLU A 51 -13.92 19.96 -4.23
CA GLU A 51 -14.83 19.93 -3.09
C GLU A 51 -14.33 20.85 -1.96
N GLY A 52 -14.88 22.06 -1.88
CA GLY A 52 -14.56 23.08 -0.86
C GLY A 52 -15.04 22.75 0.56
N THR A 53 -15.03 21.47 0.95
CA THR A 53 -15.50 21.00 2.26
C THR A 53 -14.33 20.43 3.08
N THR A 54 -14.19 20.93 4.31
CA THR A 54 -13.26 20.52 5.38
C THR A 54 -12.22 19.46 4.97
N VAL A 55 -11.04 19.96 4.55
CA VAL A 55 -9.85 19.22 4.09
C VAL A 55 -9.50 17.96 4.91
N GLU A 56 -9.90 17.91 6.18
CA GLU A 56 -9.60 16.80 7.10
C GLU A 56 -10.41 15.51 6.85
N SER A 57 -11.71 15.61 6.54
CA SER A 57 -12.56 14.44 6.24
C SER A 57 -12.16 13.80 4.90
N ASN A 58 -11.92 14.64 3.89
CA ASN A 58 -11.50 14.18 2.57
C ASN A 58 -10.10 13.55 2.61
N ARG A 59 -9.17 14.10 3.43
CA ARG A 59 -7.86 13.51 3.66
C ARG A 59 -7.94 12.11 4.30
N LYS A 60 -8.91 11.88 5.20
CA LYS A 60 -9.16 10.55 5.79
C LYS A 60 -9.66 9.57 4.74
N GLY A 61 -10.64 9.94 3.93
CA GLY A 61 -11.18 9.09 2.86
C GLY A 61 -10.13 8.67 1.84
N ILE A 62 -9.18 9.56 1.51
CA ILE A 62 -8.08 9.26 0.59
C ILE A 62 -7.09 8.29 1.19
N LYS A 63 -6.73 8.47 2.46
CA LYS A 63 -5.86 7.54 3.17
C LYS A 63 -6.46 6.13 3.19
N GLU A 64 -7.78 6.01 3.35
CA GLU A 64 -8.50 4.74 3.31
C GLU A 64 -8.55 4.14 1.90
N ALA A 65 -8.79 4.95 0.86
CA ALA A 65 -8.84 4.49 -0.52
C ALA A 65 -7.47 4.01 -1.07
N ILE A 66 -6.39 4.70 -0.70
CA ILE A 66 -5.02 4.26 -0.99
C ILE A 66 -4.73 2.95 -0.27
N THR A 67 -5.08 2.85 1.02
CA THR A 67 -4.89 1.62 1.81
C THR A 67 -5.65 0.44 1.19
N SER A 68 -6.88 0.65 0.72
CA SER A 68 -7.69 -0.36 0.05
C SER A 68 -7.07 -0.81 -1.27
N THR A 69 -6.61 0.13 -2.10
CA THR A 69 -5.97 -0.18 -3.39
C THR A 69 -4.65 -0.93 -3.18
N CYS A 70 -3.85 -0.54 -2.18
CA CYS A 70 -2.65 -1.28 -1.81
C CYS A 70 -2.98 -2.70 -1.38
N HIS A 71 -4.01 -2.93 -0.55
CA HIS A 71 -4.42 -4.29 -0.18
C HIS A 71 -4.88 -5.14 -1.37
N GLU A 72 -5.60 -4.53 -2.33
CA GLU A 72 -6.08 -5.20 -3.55
C GLU A 72 -4.91 -5.59 -4.47
N VAL A 73 -3.98 -4.66 -4.72
CA VAL A 73 -2.84 -4.92 -5.61
C VAL A 73 -1.76 -5.79 -4.95
N LEU A 74 -1.53 -5.62 -3.65
CA LEU A 74 -0.62 -6.49 -2.88
C LEU A 74 -1.21 -7.89 -2.66
N GLY A 75 -2.47 -8.13 -3.05
CA GLY A 75 -3.07 -9.46 -3.04
C GLY A 75 -3.12 -10.04 -1.63
N HIS A 76 -3.57 -9.26 -0.64
CA HIS A 76 -4.02 -9.85 0.62
C HIS A 76 -5.27 -10.69 0.31
N LYS A 77 -5.03 -11.95 -0.10
CA LYS A 77 -6.06 -12.98 -0.12
C LYS A 77 -6.67 -12.98 1.27
N LYS A 78 -7.91 -12.52 1.38
CA LYS A 78 -8.79 -13.00 2.44
C LYS A 78 -8.85 -14.51 2.23
N HIS A 79 -7.97 -15.23 2.92
CA HIS A 79 -8.17 -16.64 3.16
C HIS A 79 -9.43 -16.70 4.01
N HIS A 80 -10.58 -16.78 3.35
CA HIS A 80 -11.80 -17.25 3.95
C HIS A 80 -11.52 -18.68 4.37
N HIS A 81 -11.04 -18.85 5.59
CA HIS A 81 -11.00 -20.14 6.24
C HIS A 81 -12.46 -20.56 6.45
N LYS A 82 -12.98 -21.37 5.53
CA LYS A 82 -14.12 -22.22 5.82
C LYS A 82 -13.57 -23.44 6.54
N LYS A 83 -13.72 -23.46 7.86
CA LYS A 83 -13.94 -24.70 8.59
C LYS A 83 -14.91 -24.42 9.73
#